data_AF-A0A0F7M155-F1
#
_entry.id   AF-A0A0F7M155-F1
#
_cell.length_a   1.000
_cell.length_b   1.000
_cell.length_c   1.000
_cell.angle_alpha   90.00
_cell.angle_beta   90.00
_cell.angle_gamma   90.00
#
_symmetry.space_group_name_H-M   'P 1'
#
loop_
_entity.id
_entity.type
_entity.pdbx_description
1 polymer ?
#
loop_
_entity_poly.entity_id
_entity_poly.type
_entity_poly.pdbx_seq_one_letter_code
_entity_poly.pdbx_strand_id
1 'polypeptide(L)'
;MFFLRPQLWLLSACMLFSSLALAEIDFPKLSGRVVDEANMLSTATERSLSEKLAGHERATSNQLVVVTVNDLQGNSIEDYGYQLGREWGIGQKDQNNGALLIVAKQEREVRIEVGYGLEGQLTDAISSQIIFQIITPAFRQGQFDTGISQGVDAMIKVLGGESLPAQGNAKQTGKAPPALGGLLMLFVVLMMLGGGGRGGRGLLGGLLLGSMLGGSHRGGFGGGGGFGGGGFGGGGGGFGGGGASGGW
;
A
#
# COMPACT_ATOMS: atom_id res chain seq x y z
N MET A 1 62.04 9.15 7.85
CA MET A 1 60.74 9.07 8.55
C MET A 1 59.85 10.16 7.97
N PHE A 2 59.08 9.84 6.93
CA PHE A 2 58.23 10.82 6.22
C PHE A 2 56.97 11.08 7.05
N PHE A 3 56.89 12.25 7.68
CA PHE A 3 55.67 12.73 8.30
C PHE A 3 54.70 13.15 7.19
N LEU A 4 53.77 12.26 6.82
CA LEU A 4 52.63 12.64 5.98
C LEU A 4 51.83 13.72 6.73
N ARG A 5 51.67 14.88 6.08
CA ARG A 5 50.95 16.03 6.62
C ARG A 5 49.47 15.65 6.83
N PRO A 6 48.89 15.82 8.04
CA PRO A 6 47.49 15.47 8.33
C PRO A 6 46.47 16.27 7.51
N GLN A 7 46.94 17.35 6.86
CA GLN A 7 46.16 18.24 6.00
C GLN A 7 45.71 17.56 4.69
N LEU A 8 46.47 16.59 4.16
CA LEU A 8 46.07 15.84 2.96
C LEU A 8 44.96 14.81 3.23
N TRP A 9 44.83 14.35 4.47
CA TRP A 9 43.77 13.42 4.87
C TRP A 9 42.42 14.14 5.04
N LEU A 10 42.44 15.39 5.53
CA LEU A 10 41.24 16.24 5.66
C LEU A 10 40.65 16.66 4.29
N LEU A 11 41.50 16.97 3.31
CA LEU A 11 41.05 17.28 1.94
C LEU A 11 40.47 16.06 1.21
N SER A 12 41.05 14.87 1.45
CA SER A 12 40.53 13.61 0.90
C SER A 12 39.20 13.21 1.54
N ALA A 13 39.02 13.47 2.84
CA ALA A 13 37.75 13.23 3.55
C ALA A 13 36.62 14.17 3.10
N CYS A 14 36.91 15.44 2.79
CA CYS A 14 35.93 16.37 2.22
C CYS A 14 35.52 16.02 0.78
N MET A 15 36.43 15.48 -0.04
CA MET A 15 36.07 15.00 -1.39
C MET A 15 35.23 13.72 -1.38
N LEU A 16 35.41 12.86 -0.37
CA LEU A 16 34.61 11.64 -0.19
C LEU A 16 33.17 11.91 0.31
N PHE A 17 32.89 13.10 0.85
CA PHE A 17 31.56 13.49 1.33
C PHE A 17 30.70 14.23 0.29
N SER A 18 31.24 14.54 -0.89
CA SER A 18 30.55 15.34 -1.92
C SER A 18 29.75 14.54 -2.95
N SER A 19 29.76 13.20 -2.90
CA SER A 19 29.16 12.35 -3.96
C SER A 19 27.82 11.72 -3.60
N LEU A 20 27.17 12.12 -2.50
CA LEU A 20 25.74 11.82 -2.30
C LEU A 20 24.89 12.82 -3.09
N ALA A 21 25.05 12.83 -4.41
CA ALA A 21 24.01 13.39 -5.27
C ALA A 21 22.81 12.44 -5.16
N LEU A 22 21.72 12.91 -4.53
CA LEU A 22 20.43 12.25 -4.68
C LEU A 22 20.12 12.25 -6.17
N ALA A 23 20.05 11.07 -6.78
CA ALA A 23 19.61 10.95 -8.16
C ALA A 23 18.18 11.48 -8.25
N GLU A 24 17.98 12.52 -9.06
CA GLU A 24 16.66 13.03 -9.38
C GLU A 24 15.91 11.97 -10.20
N ILE A 25 14.67 11.66 -9.81
CA ILE A 25 13.86 10.65 -10.49
C ILE A 25 13.45 11.21 -11.86
N ASP A 26 13.77 10.49 -12.93
CA ASP A 26 13.34 10.87 -14.28
C ASP A 26 11.90 10.40 -14.51
N PHE A 27 10.94 11.31 -14.42
CA PHE A 27 9.52 10.98 -14.59
C PHE A 27 9.11 10.96 -16.07
N PRO A 28 8.22 10.04 -16.46
CA PRO A 28 7.62 10.08 -17.78
C PRO A 28 6.83 11.38 -17.97
N LYS A 29 6.79 11.87 -19.21
CA LYS A 29 6.00 13.07 -19.54
C LYS A 29 4.52 12.74 -19.56
N LEU A 30 3.72 13.57 -18.92
CA LEU A 30 2.26 13.47 -19.00
C LEU A 30 1.80 13.76 -20.44
N SER A 31 1.46 12.72 -21.19
CA SER A 31 0.99 12.81 -22.59
C SER A 31 -0.53 12.66 -22.71
N GLY A 32 -1.22 12.28 -21.64
CA GLY A 32 -2.66 12.08 -21.61
C GLY A 32 -3.12 11.41 -20.31
N ARG A 33 -4.33 10.84 -20.33
CA ARG A 33 -4.90 10.11 -19.17
C ARG A 33 -4.33 8.70 -19.03
N VAL A 34 -3.65 8.21 -20.06
CA VAL A 34 -2.93 6.95 -20.06
C VAL A 34 -1.52 7.22 -20.58
N VAL A 35 -0.52 6.77 -19.85
CA VAL A 35 0.90 6.83 -20.21
C VAL A 35 1.48 5.42 -20.08
N ASP A 36 1.70 4.71 -21.18
CA ASP A 36 2.18 3.31 -21.18
C ASP A 36 3.66 3.20 -21.59
N GLU A 37 4.59 3.60 -20.72
CA GLU A 37 6.03 3.51 -21.02
C GLU A 37 6.55 2.06 -20.98
N ALA A 38 5.87 1.20 -20.22
CA ALA A 38 6.25 -0.19 -20.04
C ALA A 38 5.75 -1.14 -21.15
N ASN A 39 4.97 -0.59 -22.11
CA ASN A 39 4.29 -1.33 -23.17
C ASN A 39 3.51 -2.54 -22.61
N MET A 40 2.70 -2.28 -21.58
CA MET A 40 1.91 -3.30 -20.87
C MET A 40 0.46 -3.37 -21.36
N LEU A 41 0.01 -2.38 -22.14
CA LEU A 41 -1.35 -2.28 -22.64
C LEU A 41 -1.39 -2.49 -24.14
N SER A 42 -2.50 -3.03 -24.63
CA SER A 42 -2.80 -2.98 -26.05
C SER A 42 -3.30 -1.58 -26.43
N THR A 43 -3.06 -1.17 -27.69
CA THR A 43 -3.54 0.11 -28.23
C THR A 43 -5.07 0.26 -28.11
N ALA A 44 -5.82 -0.85 -28.20
CA ALA A 44 -7.27 -0.84 -28.01
C ALA A 44 -7.65 -0.49 -26.57
N THR A 45 -6.94 -1.05 -25.59
CA THR A 45 -7.15 -0.76 -24.17
C THR A 45 -6.73 0.66 -23.82
N GLU A 46 -5.58 1.14 -24.29
CA GLU A 46 -5.15 2.54 -24.08
C GLU A 46 -6.20 3.54 -24.55
N ARG A 47 -6.75 3.31 -25.75
CA ARG A 47 -7.80 4.15 -26.32
C ARG A 47 -9.08 4.10 -25.48
N SER A 48 -9.55 2.91 -25.16
CA SER A 48 -10.76 2.69 -24.34
C SER A 48 -10.63 3.36 -22.96
N LEU A 49 -9.48 3.18 -22.29
CA LEU A 49 -9.18 3.82 -21.02
C LEU A 49 -9.14 5.34 -21.17
N SER A 50 -8.46 5.87 -22.18
CA SER A 50 -8.39 7.31 -22.42
C SER A 50 -9.76 7.95 -22.62
N GLU A 51 -10.62 7.32 -23.42
CA GLU A 51 -12.00 7.78 -23.65
C GLU A 51 -12.84 7.72 -22.37
N LYS A 52 -12.73 6.63 -21.60
CA LYS A 52 -13.45 6.41 -20.34
C LYS A 52 -13.03 7.42 -19.27
N LEU A 53 -11.73 7.63 -19.07
CA LEU A 53 -11.17 8.58 -18.12
C LEU A 53 -11.55 10.02 -18.50
N ALA A 54 -11.52 10.36 -19.79
CA ALA A 54 -11.98 11.67 -20.27
C ALA A 54 -13.50 11.86 -20.07
N GLY A 55 -14.29 10.78 -20.17
CA GLY A 55 -15.70 10.79 -19.83
C GLY A 55 -15.95 11.05 -18.35
N HIS A 56 -15.22 10.35 -17.48
CA HIS A 56 -15.31 10.52 -16.03
C HIS A 56 -14.97 11.94 -15.62
N GLU A 57 -13.82 12.47 -16.06
CA GLU A 57 -13.38 13.82 -15.73
C GLU A 57 -14.37 14.90 -16.19
N ARG A 58 -14.97 14.75 -17.38
CA ARG A 58 -16.04 15.67 -17.83
C ARG A 58 -17.30 15.61 -16.96
N ALA A 59 -17.61 14.45 -16.39
CA ALA A 59 -18.81 14.24 -15.59
C ALA A 59 -18.65 14.67 -14.12
N THR A 60 -17.45 14.52 -13.56
CA THR A 60 -17.20 14.69 -12.11
C THR A 60 -16.17 15.76 -11.77
N SER A 61 -15.43 16.27 -12.75
CA SER A 61 -14.19 17.05 -12.59
C SER A 61 -12.99 16.30 -11.97
N ASN A 62 -13.19 15.06 -11.51
CA ASN A 62 -12.11 14.25 -10.94
C ASN A 62 -11.16 13.80 -12.04
N GLN A 63 -9.86 13.96 -11.81
CA GLN A 63 -8.83 13.59 -12.77
C GLN A 63 -8.21 12.25 -12.36
N LEU A 64 -8.51 11.19 -13.10
CA LEU A 64 -7.89 9.88 -12.94
C LEU A 64 -6.92 9.62 -14.10
N VAL A 65 -5.68 9.26 -13.76
CA VAL A 65 -4.62 8.95 -14.73
C VAL A 65 -4.10 7.52 -14.49
N VAL A 66 -3.73 6.85 -15.56
CA VAL A 66 -3.06 5.53 -15.54
C VAL A 66 -1.66 5.69 -16.09
N VAL A 67 -0.68 5.13 -15.39
CA VAL A 67 0.71 5.07 -15.85
C VAL A 67 1.28 3.67 -15.66
N THR A 68 2.01 3.19 -16.65
CA THR A 68 2.89 2.03 -16.52
C THR A 68 4.33 2.50 -16.70
N VAL A 69 5.25 1.99 -15.88
CA VAL A 69 6.67 2.35 -15.93
C VAL A 69 7.53 1.09 -15.92
N ASN A 70 8.69 1.18 -16.56
CA ASN A 70 9.61 0.05 -16.63
C ASN A 70 10.18 -0.29 -15.25
N ASP A 71 10.57 0.71 -14.46
CA ASP A 71 11.05 0.59 -13.09
C ASP A 71 10.79 1.86 -12.27
N LEU A 72 11.05 1.78 -10.96
CA LEU A 72 10.92 2.88 -10.00
C LEU A 72 12.25 3.60 -9.72
N GLN A 73 13.30 3.31 -10.50
CA GLN A 73 14.64 3.92 -10.36
C GLN A 73 15.23 3.78 -8.95
N GLY A 74 14.94 2.65 -8.28
CA GLY A 74 15.41 2.35 -6.92
C GLY A 74 14.57 2.98 -5.78
N ASN A 75 13.44 3.61 -6.10
CA ASN A 75 12.51 4.17 -5.11
C ASN A 75 11.37 3.19 -4.77
N SER A 76 10.70 3.44 -3.65
CA SER A 76 9.43 2.77 -3.33
C SER A 76 8.31 3.25 -4.27
N ILE A 77 7.29 2.42 -4.51
CA ILE A 77 6.17 2.83 -5.37
C ILE A 77 5.34 3.95 -4.71
N GLU A 78 5.33 4.01 -3.38
CA GLU A 78 4.77 5.09 -2.59
C GLU A 78 5.46 6.43 -2.89
N ASP A 79 6.78 6.47 -2.72
CA ASP A 79 7.57 7.70 -2.91
C ASP A 79 7.58 8.13 -4.38
N TYR A 80 7.68 7.16 -5.30
CA TYR A 80 7.61 7.40 -6.73
C TYR A 80 6.24 7.98 -7.11
N GLY A 81 5.16 7.37 -6.64
CA GLY A 81 3.81 7.79 -6.99
C GLY A 81 3.41 9.13 -6.43
N TYR A 82 3.77 9.40 -5.18
CA TYR A 82 3.59 10.70 -4.55
C TYR A 82 4.31 11.81 -5.34
N GLN A 83 5.57 11.59 -5.69
CA GLN A 83 6.34 12.58 -6.45
C GLN A 83 5.81 12.76 -7.87
N LEU A 84 5.45 11.67 -8.55
CA LEU A 84 4.87 11.70 -9.89
C LEU A 84 3.53 12.47 -9.92
N GLY A 85 2.65 12.20 -8.95
CA GLY A 85 1.37 12.91 -8.83
C GLY A 85 1.55 14.42 -8.67
N ARG A 86 2.55 14.85 -7.89
CA ARG A 86 2.92 16.27 -7.73
C ARG A 86 3.56 16.86 -8.98
N GLU A 87 4.49 16.15 -9.61
CA GLU A 87 5.17 16.57 -10.84
C GLU A 87 4.16 16.82 -11.96
N TRP A 88 3.19 15.90 -12.11
CA TRP A 88 2.13 16.02 -13.10
C TRP A 88 1.01 16.97 -12.69
N GLY A 89 0.96 17.38 -11.42
CA GLY A 89 -0.09 18.26 -10.90
C GLY A 89 -1.50 17.70 -11.11
N ILE A 90 -1.69 16.39 -10.91
CA ILE A 90 -2.98 15.73 -11.20
C ILE A 90 -4.06 16.24 -10.24
N GLY A 91 -5.21 16.61 -10.79
CA GLY A 91 -6.32 17.20 -10.05
C GLY A 91 -6.28 18.73 -10.02
N GLN A 92 -7.40 19.34 -9.66
CA GLN A 92 -7.51 20.80 -9.60
C GLN A 92 -6.93 21.34 -8.29
N LYS A 93 -6.19 22.45 -8.38
CA LYS A 93 -5.45 23.07 -7.27
C LYS A 93 -6.22 23.21 -5.95
N ASP A 94 -7.49 23.59 -6.03
CA ASP A 94 -8.32 23.83 -4.84
C ASP A 94 -9.20 22.64 -4.46
N GLN A 95 -9.36 21.68 -5.36
CA GLN A 95 -10.21 20.51 -5.14
C GLN A 95 -9.41 19.27 -4.72
N ASN A 96 -8.13 19.19 -5.09
CA ASN A 96 -7.27 18.02 -4.84
C ASN A 96 -7.92 16.71 -5.31
N ASN A 97 -8.69 16.78 -6.40
CA ASN A 97 -9.56 15.72 -6.89
C ASN A 97 -8.85 14.82 -7.93
N GLY A 98 -7.57 14.55 -7.69
CA GLY A 98 -6.70 13.74 -8.53
C GLY A 98 -6.56 12.31 -8.01
N ALA A 99 -6.45 11.33 -8.91
CA ALA A 99 -6.06 9.96 -8.58
C ALA A 99 -5.14 9.40 -9.67
N LEU A 100 -4.24 8.52 -9.29
CA LEU A 100 -3.23 7.93 -10.17
C LEU A 100 -3.12 6.43 -9.92
N LEU A 101 -3.28 5.62 -10.97
CA LEU A 101 -2.97 4.19 -10.96
C LEU A 101 -1.61 3.98 -11.61
N ILE A 102 -0.66 3.47 -10.83
CA ILE A 102 0.74 3.25 -11.23
C ILE A 102 1.00 1.76 -11.28
N VAL A 103 1.62 1.28 -12.35
CA VAL A 103 2.05 -0.10 -12.50
C VAL A 103 3.54 -0.13 -12.85
N ALA A 104 4.35 -0.67 -11.95
CA ALA A 104 5.80 -0.81 -12.12
C ALA A 104 6.15 -2.23 -12.55
N LYS A 105 6.66 -2.37 -13.77
CA LYS A 105 6.83 -3.68 -14.43
C LYS A 105 7.93 -4.53 -13.81
N GLN A 106 9.09 -3.94 -13.53
CA GLN A 106 10.25 -4.66 -12.99
C GLN A 106 10.02 -5.10 -11.54
N GLU A 107 9.45 -4.21 -10.72
CA GLU A 107 9.15 -4.45 -9.31
C GLU A 107 7.92 -5.34 -9.12
N ARG A 108 7.07 -5.45 -10.16
CA ARG A 108 5.77 -6.12 -10.10
C ARG A 108 4.90 -5.54 -8.99
N GLU A 109 4.87 -4.21 -8.93
CA GLU A 109 4.13 -3.44 -7.95
C GLU A 109 3.09 -2.55 -8.62
N VAL A 110 1.92 -2.44 -7.99
CA VAL A 110 0.83 -1.56 -8.41
C VAL A 110 0.45 -0.68 -7.24
N ARG A 111 0.19 0.60 -7.51
CA ARG A 111 -0.29 1.56 -6.52
C ARG A 111 -1.44 2.38 -7.06
N ILE A 112 -2.41 2.64 -6.20
CA ILE A 112 -3.39 3.71 -6.37
C ILE A 112 -2.96 4.83 -5.43
N GLU A 113 -2.61 5.98 -5.99
CA GLU A 113 -2.30 7.22 -5.27
C GLU A 113 -3.52 8.14 -5.35
N VAL A 114 -3.94 8.71 -4.21
CA VAL A 114 -5.21 9.44 -4.09
C VAL A 114 -4.94 10.84 -3.55
N GLY A 115 -5.47 11.86 -4.23
CA GLY A 115 -5.46 13.24 -3.79
C GLY A 115 -6.48 13.49 -2.67
N TYR A 116 -6.19 14.47 -1.80
CA TYR A 116 -6.98 14.73 -0.59
C TYR A 116 -8.49 14.89 -0.82
N GLY A 117 -8.89 15.44 -1.97
CA GLY A 117 -10.30 15.65 -2.31
C GLY A 117 -11.09 14.37 -2.54
N LEU A 118 -10.40 13.26 -2.82
CA LEU A 118 -11.02 11.97 -3.13
C LEU A 118 -10.93 10.97 -1.99
N GLU A 119 -10.12 11.21 -0.95
CA GLU A 119 -9.86 10.25 0.14
C GLU A 119 -11.13 9.82 0.89
N GLY A 120 -12.15 10.69 0.95
CA GLY A 120 -13.45 10.36 1.55
C GLY A 120 -14.25 9.30 0.78
N GLN A 121 -14.00 9.16 -0.53
CA GLN A 121 -14.65 8.17 -1.38
C GLN A 121 -13.71 7.00 -1.69
N LEU A 122 -12.51 7.30 -2.19
CA LEU A 122 -11.49 6.34 -2.56
C LEU A 122 -10.46 6.22 -1.41
N THR A 123 -10.90 5.65 -0.29
CA THR A 123 -10.05 5.44 0.90
C THR A 123 -8.93 4.43 0.63
N ASP A 124 -7.91 4.38 1.51
CA ASP A 124 -6.85 3.36 1.48
C ASP A 124 -7.42 1.92 1.52
N ALA A 125 -8.49 1.71 2.29
CA ALA A 125 -9.15 0.42 2.42
C ALA A 125 -9.83 0.00 1.09
N ILE A 126 -10.51 0.95 0.42
CA ILE A 126 -11.15 0.69 -0.87
C ILE A 126 -10.07 0.51 -1.96
N SER A 127 -9.03 1.33 -1.96
CA SER A 127 -7.89 1.21 -2.88
C SER A 127 -7.22 -0.16 -2.74
N SER A 128 -6.98 -0.60 -1.49
CA SER A 128 -6.46 -1.93 -1.20
C SER A 128 -7.40 -3.03 -1.71
N GLN A 129 -8.70 -2.85 -1.53
CA GLN A 129 -9.70 -3.80 -2.04
C GLN A 129 -9.63 -3.93 -3.56
N ILE A 130 -9.55 -2.81 -4.29
CA ILE A 130 -9.42 -2.80 -5.75
C ILE A 130 -8.13 -3.53 -6.17
N ILE A 131 -7.00 -3.21 -5.53
CA ILE A 131 -5.70 -3.81 -5.86
C ILE A 131 -5.71 -5.33 -5.62
N PHE A 132 -6.14 -5.79 -4.44
CA PHE A 132 -6.01 -7.19 -4.06
C PHE A 132 -7.12 -8.09 -4.59
N GLN A 133 -8.31 -7.55 -4.88
CA GLN A 133 -9.45 -8.35 -5.34
C GLN A 133 -9.67 -8.28 -6.85
N ILE A 134 -9.17 -7.25 -7.53
CA ILE A 134 -9.44 -7.01 -8.96
C ILE A 134 -8.14 -7.02 -9.75
N ILE A 135 -7.19 -6.16 -9.40
CA ILE A 135 -5.99 -5.92 -10.23
C ILE A 135 -5.00 -7.09 -10.13
N THR A 136 -4.49 -7.36 -8.93
CA THR A 136 -3.41 -8.35 -8.74
C THR A 136 -3.80 -9.79 -9.13
N PRO A 137 -5.06 -10.26 -8.95
CA PRO A 137 -5.45 -11.58 -9.45
C PRO A 137 -5.36 -11.71 -10.98
N ALA A 138 -5.67 -10.66 -11.73
CA ALA A 138 -5.53 -10.64 -13.18
C ALA A 138 -4.05 -10.58 -13.60
N PHE A 139 -3.25 -9.77 -12.91
CA PHE A 139 -1.81 -9.66 -13.18
C PHE A 139 -1.04 -10.96 -12.94
N ARG A 140 -1.41 -11.73 -11.91
CA ARG A 140 -0.88 -13.09 -11.67
C ARG A 140 -1.16 -14.06 -12.82
N GLN A 141 -2.17 -13.79 -13.64
CA GLN A 141 -2.53 -14.56 -14.83
C GLN A 141 -1.94 -13.95 -16.12
N GLY A 142 -1.12 -12.89 -16.02
CA GLY A 142 -0.59 -12.15 -17.16
C GLY A 142 -1.62 -11.30 -17.89
N GLN A 143 -2.79 -11.07 -17.30
CA GLN A 143 -3.91 -10.35 -17.92
C GLN A 143 -3.86 -8.86 -17.54
N PHE A 144 -2.84 -8.14 -18.02
CA PHE A 144 -2.61 -6.73 -17.65
C PHE A 144 -3.71 -5.78 -18.16
N ASP A 145 -4.12 -5.89 -19.43
CA ASP A 145 -5.24 -5.11 -19.98
C ASP A 145 -6.50 -5.25 -19.13
N THR A 146 -6.85 -6.49 -18.76
CA THR A 146 -8.02 -6.81 -17.93
C THR A 146 -7.88 -6.23 -16.53
N GLY A 147 -6.74 -6.44 -15.86
CA GLY A 147 -6.51 -5.97 -14.50
C GLY A 147 -6.58 -4.45 -14.39
N ILE A 148 -5.91 -3.73 -15.31
CA ILE A 148 -5.93 -2.26 -15.33
C ILE A 148 -7.33 -1.76 -15.69
N SER A 149 -7.98 -2.31 -16.72
CA SER A 149 -9.31 -1.87 -17.14
C SER A 149 -10.36 -2.05 -16.04
N GLN A 150 -10.38 -3.21 -15.39
CA GLN A 150 -11.33 -3.49 -14.31
C GLN A 150 -11.00 -2.70 -13.04
N GLY A 151 -9.72 -2.47 -12.75
CA GLY A 151 -9.28 -1.60 -11.66
C GLY A 151 -9.78 -0.16 -11.86
N VAL A 152 -9.58 0.41 -13.05
CA VAL A 152 -10.10 1.73 -13.41
C VAL A 152 -11.62 1.79 -13.33
N ASP A 153 -12.32 0.76 -13.80
CA ASP A 153 -13.79 0.69 -13.69
C ASP A 153 -14.25 0.72 -12.22
N ALA A 154 -13.56 -0.01 -11.35
CA ALA A 154 -13.85 -0.02 -9.92
C ALA A 154 -13.59 1.35 -9.28
N MET A 155 -12.48 2.01 -9.62
CA MET A 155 -12.17 3.36 -9.15
C MET A 155 -13.25 4.37 -9.61
N ILE A 156 -13.65 4.33 -10.87
CA ILE A 156 -14.70 5.21 -11.43
C ILE A 156 -16.03 5.02 -10.71
N LYS A 157 -16.43 3.77 -10.42
CA LYS A 157 -17.66 3.47 -9.68
C LYS A 157 -17.64 4.06 -8.28
N VAL A 158 -16.55 3.84 -7.54
CA VAL A 158 -16.37 4.37 -6.19
C VAL A 158 -16.43 5.90 -6.18
N LEU A 159 -15.73 6.54 -7.11
CA LEU A 159 -15.74 7.99 -7.25
C LEU A 159 -17.09 8.54 -7.73
N GLY A 160 -17.90 7.72 -8.41
CA GLY A 160 -19.30 8.00 -8.74
C GLY A 160 -20.27 7.82 -7.57
N GLY A 161 -19.80 7.37 -6.39
CA GLY A 161 -20.62 7.14 -5.19
C GLY A 161 -21.22 5.74 -5.09
N GLU A 162 -20.84 4.82 -5.99
CA GLU A 162 -21.25 3.42 -5.91
C GLU A 162 -20.34 2.63 -4.97
N SER A 163 -20.90 1.68 -4.23
CA SER A 163 -20.10 0.76 -3.43
C SER A 163 -19.60 -0.42 -4.27
N LEU A 164 -18.37 -0.86 -3.99
CA LEU A 164 -17.91 -2.13 -4.52
C LEU A 164 -18.71 -3.26 -3.88
N PRO A 165 -19.09 -4.30 -4.64
CA PRO A 165 -19.76 -5.45 -4.06
C PRO A 165 -18.88 -6.01 -2.94
N ALA A 166 -19.43 -6.10 -1.74
CA ALA A 166 -18.79 -6.84 -0.66
C ALA A 166 -18.69 -8.29 -1.11
N GLN A 167 -17.52 -8.70 -1.58
CA GLN A 167 -17.21 -10.11 -1.77
C GLN A 167 -17.39 -10.75 -0.40
N GLY A 168 -18.39 -11.65 -0.33
CA GLY A 168 -18.89 -12.14 0.93
C GLY A 168 -17.75 -12.60 1.83
N ASN A 169 -17.88 -12.28 3.12
CA ASN A 169 -17.70 -13.35 4.07
C ASN A 169 -18.48 -14.52 3.48
N ALA A 170 -17.79 -15.48 2.86
CA ALA A 170 -18.31 -16.83 2.80
C ALA A 170 -18.66 -17.07 4.25
N LYS A 171 -19.95 -16.93 4.56
CA LYS A 171 -20.49 -17.20 5.86
C LYS A 171 -20.12 -18.65 6.01
N GLN A 172 -18.99 -18.91 6.66
CA GLN A 172 -18.65 -20.22 7.13
C GLN A 172 -19.72 -20.45 8.19
N THR A 173 -20.91 -20.84 7.75
CA THR A 173 -21.74 -21.78 8.46
C THR A 173 -20.98 -23.10 8.46
N GLY A 174 -19.78 -23.08 9.04
CA GLY A 174 -19.12 -24.26 9.51
C GLY A 174 -19.98 -24.74 10.66
N LYS A 175 -20.96 -25.58 10.36
CA LYS A 175 -21.36 -26.61 11.31
C LYS A 175 -20.05 -27.35 11.62
N ALA A 176 -19.45 -27.04 12.76
CA ALA A 176 -18.35 -27.84 13.27
C ALA A 176 -18.81 -29.30 13.25
N PRO A 177 -18.01 -30.25 12.72
CA PRO A 177 -18.40 -31.65 12.73
C PRO A 177 -18.66 -32.07 14.19
N PRO A 178 -19.79 -32.73 14.49
CA PRO A 178 -20.20 -33.05 15.87
C PRO A 178 -19.22 -33.96 16.64
N ALA A 179 -18.17 -34.44 15.98
CA ALA A 179 -17.14 -35.28 16.58
C ALA A 179 -16.27 -34.55 17.63
N LEU A 180 -16.05 -33.25 17.51
CA LEU A 180 -15.20 -32.49 18.46
C LEU A 180 -15.92 -32.11 19.77
N GLY A 181 -17.23 -31.85 19.71
CA GLY A 181 -18.03 -31.53 20.91
C GLY A 181 -18.26 -32.75 21.81
N GLY A 182 -18.43 -33.94 21.22
CA GLY A 182 -18.61 -35.19 21.97
C GLY A 182 -17.37 -35.61 22.77
N LEU A 183 -16.17 -35.43 22.20
CA LEU A 183 -14.92 -35.79 22.87
C LEU A 183 -14.62 -34.88 24.06
N LEU A 184 -14.90 -33.58 23.94
CA LEU A 184 -14.71 -32.61 25.02
C LEU A 184 -15.69 -32.84 26.19
N MET A 185 -16.95 -33.19 25.90
CA MET A 185 -17.92 -33.52 26.94
C MET A 185 -17.56 -34.84 27.66
N LEU A 186 -17.10 -35.86 26.92
CA LEU A 186 -16.63 -37.12 27.50
C LEU A 186 -15.41 -36.91 28.42
N PHE A 187 -14.49 -36.02 28.03
CA PHE A 187 -13.31 -35.69 28.83
C PHE A 187 -13.68 -35.00 30.15
N VAL A 188 -14.63 -34.07 30.13
CA VAL A 188 -15.12 -33.37 31.34
C VAL A 188 -15.85 -34.33 32.28
N VAL A 189 -16.66 -35.25 31.74
CA VAL A 189 -17.37 -36.26 32.55
C VAL A 189 -16.41 -37.25 33.21
N LEU A 190 -15.37 -37.71 32.50
CA LEU A 190 -14.32 -38.56 33.07
C LEU A 190 -13.52 -37.86 34.16
N MET A 191 -13.27 -36.55 34.01
CA MET A 191 -12.57 -35.76 35.02
C MET A 191 -13.41 -35.54 36.28
N MET A 192 -14.74 -35.44 36.14
CA MET A 192 -15.66 -35.35 37.29
C MET A 192 -15.92 -36.70 37.97
N LEU A 193 -15.96 -37.82 37.24
CA LEU A 193 -16.13 -39.15 37.84
C LEU A 193 -14.83 -39.71 38.46
N GLY A 194 -13.66 -39.23 38.04
CA GLY A 194 -12.35 -39.69 38.54
C GLY A 194 -11.80 -38.95 39.77
N GLY A 195 -12.54 -38.00 40.34
CA GLY A 195 -12.00 -37.01 41.28
C GLY A 195 -12.29 -37.23 42.77
N GLY A 196 -12.41 -38.47 43.24
CA GLY A 196 -12.60 -38.79 44.65
C GLY A 196 -11.36 -39.42 45.28
N GLY A 197 -10.31 -38.66 45.60
CA GLY A 197 -9.25 -39.18 46.47
C GLY A 197 -7.88 -38.52 46.37
N ARG A 198 -7.53 -37.77 47.43
CA ARG A 198 -6.19 -37.69 48.05
C ARG A 198 -4.95 -37.56 47.15
N GLY A 199 -4.38 -36.36 47.19
CA GLY A 199 -2.94 -36.18 47.39
C GLY A 199 -2.05 -36.28 46.16
N GLY A 200 -1.52 -35.14 45.71
CA GLY A 200 -0.40 -35.13 44.78
C GLY A 200 -0.10 -33.73 44.27
N ARG A 201 0.97 -33.12 44.80
CA ARG A 201 1.61 -31.93 44.25
C ARG A 201 1.97 -32.18 42.78
N GLY A 202 1.13 -31.69 41.88
CA GLY A 202 1.38 -31.70 40.44
C GLY A 202 2.00 -30.37 40.00
N LEU A 203 3.20 -30.48 39.42
CA LEU A 203 4.07 -29.42 38.88
C LEU A 203 3.39 -28.48 37.85
N LEU A 204 2.15 -28.73 37.46
CA LEU A 204 1.40 -28.00 36.43
C LEU A 204 0.43 -26.95 37.00
N GLY A 205 0.08 -27.01 38.29
CA GLY A 205 -0.77 -26.00 38.94
C GLY A 205 -0.06 -24.67 39.19
N GLY A 206 1.28 -24.68 39.30
CA GLY A 206 2.09 -23.47 39.49
C GLY A 206 2.42 -22.70 38.21
N LEU A 207 2.30 -23.34 37.04
CA LEU A 207 2.72 -22.76 35.76
C LEU A 207 1.59 -21.97 35.07
N LEU A 208 0.34 -22.32 35.35
CA LEU A 208 -0.83 -21.63 34.81
C LEU A 208 -1.28 -20.46 35.68
N LEU A 209 -0.95 -20.47 36.98
CA LEU A 209 -1.32 -19.37 37.90
C LEU A 209 -0.24 -18.26 37.99
N GLY A 210 0.97 -18.51 37.50
CA GLY A 210 2.05 -17.52 37.45
C GLY A 210 2.00 -16.56 36.24
N SER A 211 1.17 -16.85 35.23
CA SER A 211 1.12 -16.05 33.99
C SER A 211 -0.02 -15.03 33.93
N MET A 212 -0.83 -14.93 34.99
CA MET A 212 -1.93 -13.94 35.10
C MET A 212 -1.67 -12.81 36.10
N LEU A 213 -0.58 -12.88 36.88
CA LEU A 213 -0.30 -11.90 37.93
C LEU A 213 1.20 -11.54 37.98
N GLY A 214 1.58 -10.57 37.14
CA GLY A 214 2.63 -9.61 37.49
C GLY A 214 3.90 -9.64 36.65
N GLY A 215 4.18 -8.51 35.99
CA GLY A 215 5.56 -8.06 35.82
C GLY A 215 5.92 -7.52 34.44
N SER A 216 5.66 -6.23 34.18
CA SER A 216 6.43 -5.48 33.18
C SER A 216 6.74 -4.07 33.70
N HIS A 217 7.85 -3.96 34.43
CA HIS A 217 8.62 -2.73 34.50
C HIS A 217 9.67 -2.77 33.38
N ARG A 218 9.91 -1.63 32.70
CA ARG A 218 11.23 -0.97 32.53
C ARG A 218 11.46 -0.39 31.13
N GLY A 219 11.63 0.96 31.10
CA GLY A 219 12.49 1.76 30.22
C GLY A 219 12.01 1.90 28.76
N GLY A 220 12.09 3.04 28.08
CA GLY A 220 12.85 4.27 28.27
C GLY A 220 13.51 4.65 26.92
N PHE A 221 13.67 5.97 26.70
CA PHE A 221 14.59 6.64 25.74
C PHE A 221 14.11 7.09 24.33
N GLY A 222 14.21 8.42 24.15
CA GLY A 222 14.73 9.11 22.94
C GLY A 222 13.75 9.30 21.78
N GLY A 223 13.64 10.43 21.08
CA GLY A 223 14.43 11.66 21.05
C GLY A 223 14.44 12.22 19.62
N GLY A 224 14.34 13.55 19.47
CA GLY A 224 14.60 14.32 18.22
C GLY A 224 13.46 14.26 17.20
N GLY A 225 12.95 15.34 16.60
CA GLY A 225 13.51 16.66 16.34
C GLY A 225 13.97 16.76 14.88
N GLY A 226 13.28 17.58 14.06
CA GLY A 226 13.85 18.01 12.77
C GLY A 226 12.86 18.59 11.75
N PHE A 227 12.97 19.91 11.53
CA PHE A 227 12.93 20.69 10.27
C PHE A 227 11.99 20.21 9.14
N GLY A 228 11.09 21.01 8.57
CA GLY A 228 11.25 22.42 8.17
C GLY A 228 11.75 22.48 6.73
N GLY A 229 10.91 22.94 5.78
CA GLY A 229 11.40 23.28 4.44
C GLY A 229 10.35 23.35 3.34
N GLY A 230 9.91 24.58 3.03
CA GLY A 230 9.89 25.12 1.67
C GLY A 230 8.97 24.47 0.64
N GLY A 231 7.81 25.09 0.44
CA GLY A 231 6.93 24.80 -0.70
C GLY A 231 7.55 25.25 -2.03
N PHE A 232 7.43 24.37 -3.02
CA PHE A 232 7.62 24.67 -4.43
C PHE A 232 6.26 24.55 -5.12
N GLY A 233 5.85 25.66 -5.75
CA GLY A 233 4.55 25.79 -6.39
C GLY A 233 4.52 25.10 -7.75
N GLY A 234 3.86 23.95 -7.81
CA GLY A 234 3.23 23.40 -9.01
C GLY A 234 1.72 23.61 -8.89
N GLY A 235 1.08 24.23 -9.87
CA GLY A 235 -0.33 24.65 -9.83
C GLY A 235 -1.36 23.52 -9.98
N GLY A 236 -1.12 22.34 -9.41
CA GLY A 236 -2.02 21.18 -9.42
C GLY A 236 -2.57 20.84 -8.02
N GLY A 237 -3.52 19.91 -7.97
CA GLY A 237 -4.08 19.39 -6.72
C GLY A 237 -3.01 18.68 -5.86
N GLY A 238 -3.06 18.89 -4.54
CA GLY A 238 -2.16 18.28 -3.57
C GLY A 238 -2.45 16.79 -3.34
N PHE A 239 -1.40 15.98 -3.40
CA PHE A 239 -1.37 14.59 -2.93
C PHE A 239 -0.87 14.53 -1.49
N GLY A 240 -1.47 13.65 -0.69
CA GLY A 240 -1.17 13.48 0.74
C GLY A 240 -0.44 12.20 1.12
N GLY A 241 -0.18 11.32 0.15
CA GLY A 241 0.29 9.95 0.39
C GLY A 241 -0.84 8.94 0.61
N GLY A 242 -2.11 9.35 0.44
CA GLY A 242 -3.27 8.47 0.52
C GLY A 242 -3.30 7.44 -0.63
N GLY A 243 -3.93 6.30 -0.38
CA GLY A 243 -4.08 5.21 -1.33
C GLY A 243 -3.54 3.87 -0.82
N ALA A 244 -3.20 2.97 -1.76
CA ALA A 244 -2.72 1.63 -1.43
C ALA A 244 -1.77 1.08 -2.49
N SER A 245 -0.87 0.19 -2.08
CA SER A 245 0.05 -0.54 -2.96
C SER A 245 -0.11 -2.06 -2.81
N GLY A 246 0.35 -2.82 -3.79
CA GLY A 246 0.40 -4.27 -3.75
C GLY A 246 1.25 -4.87 -4.87
N GLY A 247 1.80 -6.07 -4.63
CA GLY A 247 2.62 -6.81 -5.60
C GLY A 247 1.93 -8.03 -6.23
N TRP A 248 2.48 -8.52 -7.35
CA TRP A 248 1.96 -9.73 -8.05
C TRP A 248 3.00 -10.72 -8.57
#